data_AF-A0A1W9PCL6-F1
#
_entry.id   AF-A0A1W9PCL6-F1
#
_cell.length_a   1.000
_cell.length_b   1.000
_cell.length_c   1.000
_cell.angle_alpha   90.00
_cell.angle_beta   90.00
_cell.angle_gamma   90.00
#
_symmetry.space_group_name_H-M   'P 1'
#
loop_
_entity.id
_entity.type
_entity.pdbx_description
1 polymer ?
#
loop_
_entity_poly.entity_id
_entity_poly.type
_entity_poly.pdbx_seq_one_letter_code
_entity_poly.pdbx_strand_id
1 'polypeptide(L)'
;MLIFGLLFLLTLNTLTPEALLEKIDRARTPDNYEVIFKINNHLPPDRNIEYRIKALVKKDKGSFLEFMSPARERGRRFLLVEDNLWMYVPGMAKTIRLSPKDNFMGTDFSNKDMMRSHFEEDYKP
;
A
#
# COMPACT_ATOMS: atom_id res chain seq x y z
N MET A 1 11.77 4.13 57.01
CA MET A 1 10.58 3.92 56.16
C MET A 1 10.47 5.07 55.15
N LEU A 2 11.47 5.25 54.29
CA LEU A 2 11.60 6.42 53.40
C LEU A 2 12.30 6.08 52.06
N ILE A 3 12.34 4.78 51.72
CA ILE A 3 12.93 4.27 50.47
C ILE A 3 11.86 3.73 49.50
N PHE A 4 10.60 3.61 49.94
CA PHE A 4 9.50 3.12 49.10
C PHE A 4 8.84 4.20 48.22
N GLY A 5 9.10 5.49 48.48
CA GLY A 5 8.46 6.60 47.75
C GLY A 5 9.19 7.05 46.47
N LEU A 6 10.45 6.66 46.29
CA LEU A 6 11.29 7.16 45.18
C LEU A 6 11.33 6.25 43.95
N LEU A 7 10.62 5.11 43.97
CA LEU A 7 10.60 4.15 42.85
C LEU A 7 9.43 4.35 41.88
N PHE A 8 8.49 5.26 42.16
CA PHE A 8 7.26 5.43 41.35
C PHE A 8 7.35 6.52 40.27
N LEU A 9 8.55 7.10 40.04
CA LEU A 9 8.76 8.22 39.11
C LEU A 9 9.64 7.89 37.89
N LEU A 10 9.86 6.61 37.62
CA LEU A 10 10.27 6.18 36.28
C LEU A 10 9.00 6.01 35.44
N THR A 11 8.42 7.13 34.98
CA THR A 11 7.56 7.09 33.80
C THR A 11 8.43 6.59 32.65
N LEU A 12 8.32 5.29 32.38
CA LEU A 12 8.82 4.65 31.18
C LEU A 12 8.31 5.46 29.98
N ASN A 13 9.19 6.28 29.38
CA ASN A 13 8.99 6.80 28.03
C ASN A 13 9.20 5.64 27.03
N THR A 14 8.40 4.58 27.17
CA THR A 14 8.38 3.48 26.20
C THR A 14 7.58 3.94 25.01
N LEU A 15 8.19 3.84 23.83
CA LEU A 15 7.50 4.02 22.56
C LEU A 15 6.31 3.05 22.51
N THR A 16 5.09 3.59 22.38
CA THR A 16 3.89 2.76 22.26
C THR A 16 3.86 2.07 20.89
N PRO A 17 3.13 0.95 20.74
CA PRO A 17 2.97 0.29 19.44
C PRO A 17 2.44 1.23 18.35
N GLU A 18 1.50 2.12 18.68
CA GLU A 18 0.92 3.10 17.76
C GLU A 18 1.97 4.14 17.35
N ALA A 19 2.73 4.68 18.31
CA ALA A 19 3.80 5.63 18.03
C ALA A 19 4.94 5.00 17.21
N LEU A 20 5.21 3.70 17.41
CA LEU A 20 6.14 2.95 16.58
C LEU A 20 5.61 2.78 15.15
N LEU A 21 4.34 2.40 14.99
CA LEU A 21 3.73 2.20 13.67
C LEU A 21 3.70 3.52 12.87
N GLU A 22 3.28 4.61 13.50
CA GLU A 22 3.28 5.95 12.89
C GLU A 22 4.71 6.39 12.51
N LYS A 23 5.72 6.03 13.32
CA LYS A 23 7.13 6.28 12.99
C LYS A 23 7.60 5.45 11.79
N ILE A 24 7.17 4.19 11.67
CA ILE A 24 7.50 3.32 10.53
C ILE A 24 6.86 3.87 9.25
N ASP A 25 5.58 4.24 9.29
CA ASP A 25 4.85 4.77 8.14
C ASP A 25 5.51 6.05 7.60
N ARG A 26 5.80 7.01 8.50
CA ARG A 26 6.53 8.25 8.14
C ARG A 26 7.92 8.00 7.55
N ALA A 27 8.59 6.93 7.97
CA ALA A 27 9.91 6.58 7.44
C ALA A 27 9.84 5.89 6.07
N ARG A 28 8.75 5.17 5.78
CA ARG A 28 8.56 4.44 4.51
C ARG A 28 8.11 5.35 3.38
N THR A 29 7.20 6.28 3.63
CA THR A 29 6.54 7.04 2.56
C THR A 29 6.08 8.42 3.02
N PRO A 30 6.07 9.43 2.14
CA PRO A 30 5.36 10.69 2.39
C PRO A 30 3.83 10.49 2.43
N ASP A 31 3.11 11.39 3.10
CA ASP A 31 1.62 11.37 3.14
C ASP A 31 0.99 11.47 1.74
N ASN A 32 1.58 12.27 0.86
CA ASN A 32 1.11 12.50 -0.50
C ASN A 32 2.28 12.40 -1.46
N TYR A 33 2.17 11.55 -2.47
CA TYR A 33 3.26 11.36 -3.42
C TYR A 33 2.79 10.85 -4.77
N GLU A 34 3.63 11.12 -5.76
CA GLU A 34 3.60 10.50 -7.07
C GLU A 34 4.88 9.69 -7.24
N VAL A 35 4.76 8.45 -7.73
CA VAL A 35 5.92 7.61 -8.03
C VAL A 35 5.69 6.83 -9.31
N ILE A 36 6.75 6.66 -10.10
CA ILE A 36 6.77 5.71 -11.21
C ILE A 36 7.73 4.59 -10.85
N PHE A 37 7.23 3.36 -10.80
CA PHE A 37 8.03 2.20 -10.46
C PHE A 37 7.90 1.09 -11.51
N LYS A 38 8.79 0.11 -11.40
CA LYS A 38 8.81 -1.08 -12.25
C LYS A 38 8.59 -2.33 -11.42
N ILE A 39 7.82 -3.27 -11.96
CA ILE A 39 7.72 -4.64 -11.43
C ILE A 39 8.25 -5.58 -12.49
N ASN A 40 9.29 -6.34 -12.16
CA ASN A 40 9.74 -7.47 -12.96
C ASN A 40 9.10 -8.74 -12.40
N ASN A 41 8.03 -9.21 -13.04
CA ASN A 41 7.31 -10.40 -12.61
C ASN A 41 7.81 -11.64 -13.35
N HIS A 42 8.21 -12.67 -12.60
CA HIS A 42 8.73 -13.93 -13.11
C HIS A 42 7.70 -15.04 -12.87
N LEU A 43 6.94 -15.39 -13.92
CA LEU A 43 5.84 -16.34 -13.84
C LEU A 43 6.27 -17.73 -14.34
N PRO A 44 5.78 -18.83 -13.73
CA PRO A 44 5.91 -20.17 -14.30
C PRO A 44 5.15 -20.32 -15.63
N PRO A 45 5.59 -21.19 -16.56
CA PRO A 45 6.82 -22.00 -16.49
C PRO A 45 8.10 -21.23 -16.85
N ASP A 46 8.03 -20.17 -17.66
CA ASP A 46 9.15 -19.25 -17.95
C ASP A 46 8.63 -17.98 -18.65
N ARG A 47 7.73 -17.25 -17.99
CA ARG A 47 7.09 -16.05 -18.54
C ARG A 47 7.47 -14.84 -17.70
N ASN A 48 8.29 -13.96 -18.28
CA ASN A 48 8.71 -12.73 -17.64
C ASN A 48 7.91 -11.54 -18.19
N ILE A 49 7.40 -10.68 -17.31
CA ILE A 49 6.68 -9.45 -17.68
C ILE A 49 7.23 -8.30 -16.85
N GLU A 50 7.66 -7.22 -17.52
CA GLU A 50 7.96 -5.94 -16.88
C GLU A 50 6.73 -5.03 -16.95
N TYR A 51 6.23 -4.60 -15.81
CA TYR A 51 5.26 -3.51 -15.71
C TYR A 51 5.95 -2.20 -15.36
N ARG A 52 5.53 -1.10 -15.98
CA ARG A 52 5.85 0.26 -15.52
C ARG A 52 4.55 0.92 -15.11
N ILE A 53 4.48 1.36 -13.85
CA ILE A 53 3.24 1.84 -13.23
C ILE A 53 3.49 3.21 -12.63
N LYS A 54 2.59 4.16 -12.91
CA LYS A 54 2.51 5.43 -12.20
C LYS A 54 1.52 5.29 -11.05
N ALA A 55 1.91 5.69 -9.85
CA ALA A 55 1.06 5.74 -8.67
C ALA A 55 0.87 7.17 -8.19
N LEU A 56 -0.35 7.48 -7.79
CA LEU A 56 -0.72 8.68 -7.05
C LEU A 56 -1.34 8.22 -5.74
N VAL A 57 -0.80 8.72 -4.63
CA VAL A 57 -1.26 8.33 -3.30
C VAL A 57 -1.55 9.58 -2.49
N LYS A 58 -2.68 9.54 -1.80
CA LYS A 58 -3.14 10.59 -0.90
C LYS A 58 -3.64 9.98 0.39
N LYS A 59 -2.90 10.24 1.48
CA LYS A 59 -3.26 9.83 2.84
C LYS A 59 -4.73 10.17 3.14
N ASP A 60 -5.41 9.24 3.81
CA ASP A 60 -6.82 9.32 4.19
C ASP A 60 -7.82 9.45 3.02
N LYS A 61 -7.38 9.32 1.77
CA LYS A 61 -8.28 9.30 0.59
C LYS A 61 -8.16 8.06 -0.26
N GLY A 62 -6.94 7.54 -0.42
CA GLY A 62 -6.66 6.34 -1.19
C GLY A 62 -5.62 6.56 -2.28
N SER A 63 -5.64 5.66 -3.27
CA SER A 63 -4.57 5.57 -4.26
C SER A 63 -5.09 5.26 -5.66
N PHE A 64 -4.35 5.72 -6.64
CA PHE A 64 -4.60 5.50 -8.05
C PHE A 64 -3.34 4.98 -8.72
N LEU A 65 -3.46 3.87 -9.43
CA LEU A 65 -2.38 3.31 -10.26
C LEU A 65 -2.77 3.36 -11.73
N GLU A 66 -1.82 3.68 -12.60
CA GLU A 66 -1.96 3.60 -14.05
C GLU A 66 -0.79 2.86 -14.68
N PHE A 67 -1.09 1.83 -15.46
CA PHE A 67 -0.11 1.07 -16.22
C PHE A 67 0.34 1.86 -17.45
N MET A 68 1.66 2.09 -17.55
CA MET A 68 2.30 2.76 -18.67
C MET A 68 2.85 1.74 -19.70
N SER A 69 3.26 0.57 -19.23
CA SER A 69 3.76 -0.55 -20.04
C SER A 69 3.51 -1.90 -19.35
N PRO A 70 3.48 -3.03 -20.09
CA PRO A 70 3.66 -3.15 -21.55
C PRO A 70 2.45 -2.64 -22.34
N ALA A 71 2.55 -2.58 -23.67
CA ALA A 71 1.48 -2.04 -24.53
C ALA A 71 0.11 -2.69 -24.29
N ARG A 72 0.10 -4.01 -23.99
CA ARG A 72 -1.12 -4.76 -23.67
C ARG A 72 -1.84 -4.28 -22.40
N GLU A 73 -1.10 -3.74 -21.44
CA GLU A 73 -1.66 -3.27 -20.17
C GLU A 73 -1.78 -1.76 -20.09
N ARG A 74 -1.26 -1.02 -21.08
CA ARG A 74 -1.24 0.43 -21.07
C ARG A 74 -2.65 1.00 -20.91
N GLY A 75 -2.80 1.91 -19.94
CA GLY A 75 -4.08 2.56 -19.62
C GLY A 75 -4.99 1.75 -18.70
N ARG A 76 -4.61 0.52 -18.31
CA ARG A 76 -5.26 -0.17 -17.18
C ARG A 76 -5.02 0.65 -15.92
N ARG A 77 -6.09 0.84 -15.14
CA ARG A 77 -6.05 1.67 -13.93
C ARG A 77 -6.65 0.95 -12.74
N PHE A 78 -6.11 1.25 -11.57
CA PHE A 78 -6.64 0.80 -10.29
C PHE A 78 -6.97 2.01 -9.45
N LEU A 79 -8.07 1.95 -8.71
CA LEU A 79 -8.52 3.01 -7.83
C LEU A 79 -8.96 2.39 -6.50
N LEU A 80 -8.27 2.75 -5.44
CA LEU A 80 -8.68 2.49 -4.07
C LEU A 80 -9.25 3.78 -3.49
N VAL A 81 -10.50 3.73 -3.01
CA VAL A 81 -11.13 4.80 -2.23
C VAL A 81 -11.88 4.14 -1.09
N GLU A 82 -11.65 4.61 0.13
CA GLU A 82 -12.09 3.92 1.35
C GLU A 82 -11.62 2.46 1.29
N ASP A 83 -12.53 1.49 1.37
CA ASP A 83 -12.23 0.05 1.25
C ASP A 83 -12.62 -0.53 -0.12
N ASN A 84 -12.92 0.33 -1.08
CA ASN A 84 -13.38 -0.08 -2.40
C ASN A 84 -12.25 -0.01 -3.41
N LEU A 85 -11.80 -1.18 -3.85
CA LEU A 85 -10.84 -1.33 -4.93
C LEU A 85 -11.53 -1.62 -6.26
N TRP A 86 -11.24 -0.79 -7.25
CA TRP A 86 -11.76 -0.88 -8.60
C TRP A 86 -10.62 -1.01 -9.61
N MET A 87 -10.86 -1.79 -10.65
CA MET A 87 -10.01 -1.87 -11.83
C MET A 87 -10.80 -1.40 -13.06
N TYR A 88 -10.14 -0.55 -13.84
CA TYR A 88 -10.56 -0.13 -15.16
C TYR A 88 -9.64 -0.77 -16.21
N VAL A 89 -10.24 -1.32 -17.27
CA VAL A 89 -9.54 -1.86 -18.43
C VAL A 89 -10.00 -1.09 -19.67
N PRO A 90 -9.09 -0.51 -20.46
CA PRO A 90 -9.44 0.17 -21.71
C PRO A 90 -10.29 -0.70 -22.63
N GLY A 91 -11.35 -0.13 -23.18
CA GLY A 91 -12.28 -0.83 -24.08
C GLY A 91 -13.32 -1.71 -23.39
N MET A 92 -13.26 -1.90 -22.06
CA MET A 92 -14.34 -2.55 -21.32
C MET A 92 -15.42 -1.54 -20.90
N ALA A 93 -16.68 -1.96 -21.01
CA ALA A 93 -17.83 -1.10 -20.72
C ALA A 93 -18.04 -0.82 -19.22
N LYS A 94 -17.51 -1.67 -18.34
CA LYS A 94 -17.71 -1.56 -16.88
C LYS A 94 -16.39 -1.77 -16.14
N THR A 95 -16.26 -1.10 -15.00
CA THR A 95 -15.20 -1.35 -14.02
C THR A 95 -15.44 -2.65 -13.28
N ILE A 96 -14.36 -3.25 -12.78
CA ILE A 96 -14.38 -4.51 -12.04
C ILE A 96 -14.03 -4.19 -10.59
N ARG A 97 -14.84 -4.66 -9.64
CA ARG A 97 -14.48 -4.61 -8.21
C ARG A 97 -13.52 -5.75 -7.92
N LEU A 98 -12.44 -5.45 -7.19
CA LEU A 98 -11.44 -6.43 -6.80
C LEU A 98 -11.42 -6.62 -5.29
N SER A 99 -11.02 -7.82 -4.85
CA SER A 99 -10.71 -8.08 -3.45
C SER A 99 -9.31 -7.57 -3.12
N PRO A 100 -9.10 -6.90 -1.97
CA PRO A 100 -7.76 -6.52 -1.51
C PRO A 100 -6.81 -7.72 -1.31
N LYS A 101 -7.34 -8.91 -1.05
CA LYS A 101 -6.54 -10.11 -0.76
C LYS A 101 -6.07 -10.86 -2.01
N ASP A 102 -6.66 -10.60 -3.16
CA ASP A 102 -6.30 -11.31 -4.39
C ASP A 102 -4.96 -10.82 -4.92
N ASN A 103 -4.28 -11.68 -5.68
CA ASN A 103 -3.01 -11.35 -6.31
C ASN A 103 -3.16 -10.18 -7.29
N PHE A 104 -2.25 -9.22 -7.20
CA PHE A 104 -2.17 -8.09 -8.11
C PHE A 104 -1.59 -8.56 -9.45
N MET A 105 -2.43 -8.63 -10.49
CA MET A 105 -1.99 -8.89 -11.86
C MET A 105 -1.13 -10.16 -12.03
N GLY A 106 -1.42 -11.18 -11.22
CA GLY A 106 -0.69 -12.45 -11.21
C GLY A 106 0.72 -12.37 -10.60
N THR A 107 1.05 -11.29 -9.89
CA THR A 107 2.27 -11.20 -9.08
C THR A 107 2.06 -11.90 -7.72
N ASP A 108 3.14 -12.00 -6.93
CA ASP A 108 3.08 -12.45 -5.54
C ASP A 108 2.54 -11.37 -4.59
N PHE A 109 2.45 -10.11 -5.03
CA PHE A 109 1.85 -9.04 -4.25
C PHE A 109 0.33 -9.18 -4.24
N SER A 110 -0.29 -8.93 -3.08
CA SER A 110 -1.73 -8.73 -3.05
C SER A 110 -2.10 -7.36 -3.62
N ASN A 111 -3.35 -7.20 -4.02
CA ASN A 111 -3.90 -5.89 -4.38
C ASN A 111 -3.72 -4.87 -3.25
N LYS A 112 -3.85 -5.30 -1.98
CA LYS A 112 -3.66 -4.44 -0.81
C LYS A 112 -2.22 -3.93 -0.72
N ASP A 113 -1.23 -4.80 -0.91
CA ASP A 113 0.20 -4.42 -0.84
C ASP A 113 0.56 -3.35 -1.88
N MET A 114 -0.12 -3.36 -3.02
CA MET A 114 0.10 -2.40 -4.11
C MET A 114 -0.66 -1.09 -3.93
N MET A 115 -1.80 -1.10 -3.23
CA MET A 115 -2.72 0.03 -3.16
C MET A 115 -2.65 0.78 -1.81
N ARG A 116 -2.28 0.13 -0.71
CA ARG A 116 -2.14 0.77 0.62
C ARG A 116 -0.67 1.11 0.89
N SER A 117 -0.44 2.28 1.49
CA SER A 117 0.90 2.78 1.77
C SER A 117 1.20 2.98 3.27
N HIS A 118 0.17 3.23 4.08
CA HIS A 118 0.27 3.44 5.52
C HIS A 118 -0.39 2.28 6.25
N PHE A 119 0.33 1.65 7.17
CA PHE A 119 -0.20 0.54 7.96
C PHE A 119 -1.20 1.00 9.01
N GLU A 120 -1.06 2.22 9.54
CA GLU A 120 -1.98 2.77 10.54
C GLU A 120 -3.44 2.86 10.06
N GLU A 121 -3.68 2.91 8.74
CA GLU A 121 -5.03 2.89 8.15
C GLU A 121 -5.71 1.52 8.32
N ASP A 122 -4.92 0.44 8.44
CA ASP A 122 -5.41 -0.93 8.40
C ASP A 122 -5.26 -1.68 9.73
N TYR A 123 -4.38 -1.22 10.62
CA TYR A 123 -4.01 -1.93 11.85
C TYR A 123 -4.12 -1.01 13.07
N LYS A 124 -4.75 -1.52 14.12
CA LYS A 124 -4.77 -0.92 15.46
C LYS A 124 -3.98 -1.85 16.39
N PRO A 125 -2.70 -1.54 16.67
CA PRO A 125 -1.83 -2.41 17.45
C PRO A 125 -2.17 -2.43 18.95
#